data_AF-A0A7X0EXW1-F1
#
_entry.id   AF-A0A7X0EXW1-F1
#
_cell.length_a   1.000
_cell.length_b   1.000
_cell.length_c   1.000
_cell.angle_alpha   90.00
_cell.angle_beta   90.00
_cell.angle_gamma   90.00
#
_symmetry.space_group_name_H-M   'P 1'
#
loop_
_entity.id
_entity.type
_entity.pdbx_description
1 polymer ?
#
loop_
_entity_poly.entity_id
_entity_poly.type
_entity_poly.pdbx_seq_one_letter_code
_entity_poly.pdbx_strand_id
1 'polypeptide(L)'
;MTGPAWPIAALLVGYPVWWALGFGGLSVILLAVPMAVILWRRRPIRVPRGFGLWLLLLAGYALSALMLSEMPPDTYGDFGAGRLIGYGMRLALYVSVLVVVLYLGNLTERELPQLRLVRMLGALFVTTVAGGLLGVLAPDFSFTSPVERLLPDWIGGNPFVQNLIHPTAAQTQKVLGYASPRPEAPFEWANAWGSNMSVLLIWFVVGWWVYGGRLRRALAVVLLGLAAVPIVYSLNRGLWIGLGLAALYLVVRVGGRTRTAVCAAAATGALVFALSPLSALVAQRLDNPHSNDIRAFTVSATIRAATHSPVIGFGNTRNAMGNHRTITTGKTPWCTGCGHPPLGSDGQLWLLIITQGFTGAVLYVAFFAGAIRRHWADRSPIGLAGVLVMGLVLLYMFVYDGLVTPLILYLVSFALLWRNSP
;
A
#
# COMPACT_ATOMS: atom_id res chain seq x y z
N MET A 1 -21.97 15.35 6.59
CA MET A 1 -20.81 16.27 6.72
C MET A 1 -20.92 17.30 5.61
N THR A 2 -21.18 18.58 5.89
CA THR A 2 -21.49 19.62 4.89
C THR A 2 -20.32 20.56 4.57
N GLY A 3 -19.08 20.20 4.97
CA GLY A 3 -17.87 21.01 4.76
C GLY A 3 -16.90 20.39 3.76
N PRO A 4 -15.80 21.08 3.42
CA PRO A 4 -14.85 20.64 2.40
C PRO A 4 -14.21 19.30 2.73
N ALA A 5 -14.22 18.82 3.98
CA ALA A 5 -13.66 17.56 4.45
C ALA A 5 -14.44 16.28 4.04
N TRP A 6 -15.62 16.40 3.43
CA TRP A 6 -16.44 15.23 3.08
C TRP A 6 -15.75 14.24 2.12
N PRO A 7 -14.95 14.65 1.10
CA PRO A 7 -14.34 13.69 0.18
C PRO A 7 -13.33 12.78 0.87
N ILE A 8 -12.49 13.32 1.76
CA ILE A 8 -11.54 12.50 2.52
C ILE A 8 -12.23 11.62 3.57
N ALA A 9 -13.33 12.10 4.15
CA ALA A 9 -14.16 11.28 5.04
C ALA A 9 -14.79 10.10 4.28
N ALA A 10 -15.31 10.34 3.08
CA ALA A 10 -15.84 9.30 2.21
C ALA A 10 -14.76 8.29 1.81
N LEU A 11 -13.52 8.74 1.58
CA LEU A 11 -12.40 7.86 1.23
C LEU A 11 -11.99 6.98 2.42
N LEU A 12 -11.84 7.54 3.62
CA LEU A 12 -11.28 6.82 4.77
C LEU A 12 -12.34 6.12 5.62
N VAL A 13 -13.38 6.84 6.03
CA VAL A 13 -14.43 6.32 6.90
C VAL A 13 -15.47 5.55 6.08
N GLY A 14 -15.77 6.02 4.86
CA GLY A 14 -16.68 5.37 3.92
C GLY A 14 -16.08 4.17 3.18
N TYR A 15 -14.82 3.80 3.45
CA TYR A 15 -14.13 2.72 2.76
C TYR A 15 -14.88 1.36 2.73
N PRO A 16 -15.58 0.91 3.80
CA PRO A 16 -16.36 -0.33 3.74
C PRO A 16 -17.41 -0.33 2.63
N VAL A 17 -18.01 0.83 2.35
CA VAL A 17 -19.00 1.00 1.28
C VAL A 17 -18.31 0.90 -0.07
N TRP A 18 -17.16 1.56 -0.26
CA TRP A 18 -16.40 1.44 -1.51
C TRP A 18 -15.94 0.02 -1.79
N TRP A 19 -15.48 -0.70 -0.77
CA TRP A 19 -15.15 -2.11 -0.88
C TRP A 19 -16.38 -2.93 -1.30
N ALA A 20 -17.52 -2.75 -0.64
CA ALA A 20 -18.75 -3.44 -0.99
C ALA A 20 -19.27 -3.11 -2.40
N LEU A 21 -18.98 -1.91 -2.91
CA LEU A 21 -19.31 -1.53 -4.27
C LEU A 21 -18.39 -2.17 -5.33
N GLY A 22 -17.23 -2.73 -4.94
CA GLY A 22 -16.19 -3.18 -5.89
C GLY A 22 -15.26 -2.05 -6.35
N PHE A 23 -15.20 -0.95 -5.60
CA PHE A 23 -14.39 0.23 -5.90
C PHE A 23 -13.30 0.48 -4.85
N GLY A 24 -12.99 -0.46 -3.95
CA GLY A 24 -12.09 -0.25 -2.79
C GLY A 24 -10.86 0.61 -3.11
N GLY A 25 -9.89 0.08 -3.86
CA GLY A 25 -8.68 0.82 -4.24
C GLY A 25 -8.92 1.97 -5.23
N LEU A 26 -9.89 1.82 -6.13
CA LEU A 26 -10.18 2.78 -7.20
C LEU A 26 -11.01 3.98 -6.74
N SER A 27 -11.57 3.94 -5.52
CA SER A 27 -12.38 5.00 -4.92
C SER A 27 -11.65 6.35 -4.86
N VAL A 28 -10.32 6.33 -4.76
CA VAL A 28 -9.50 7.54 -4.80
C VAL A 28 -9.64 8.28 -6.13
N ILE A 29 -9.82 7.58 -7.25
CA ILE A 29 -9.95 8.21 -8.58
C ILE A 29 -11.25 9.01 -8.63
N LEU A 30 -12.34 8.42 -8.14
CA LEU A 30 -13.64 9.08 -8.08
C LEU A 30 -13.63 10.26 -7.12
N LEU A 31 -13.04 10.08 -5.93
CA LEU A 31 -13.00 11.13 -4.90
C LEU A 31 -11.96 12.21 -5.16
N ALA A 32 -10.96 11.97 -6.01
CA ALA A 32 -10.04 13.01 -6.47
C ALA A 32 -10.76 14.09 -7.30
N VAL A 33 -11.83 13.76 -8.02
CA VAL A 33 -12.60 14.73 -8.82
C VAL A 33 -13.17 15.87 -7.96
N PRO A 34 -14.00 15.63 -6.93
CA PRO A 34 -14.50 16.71 -6.07
C PRO A 34 -13.37 17.40 -5.29
N MET A 35 -12.31 16.68 -4.90
CA MET A 35 -11.13 17.30 -4.28
C MET A 35 -10.44 18.30 -5.22
N ALA A 36 -10.29 17.96 -6.50
CA ALA A 36 -9.74 18.83 -7.53
C ALA A 36 -10.63 20.05 -7.79
N VAL A 37 -11.95 19.87 -7.85
CA VAL A 37 -12.91 20.99 -8.00
C VAL A 37 -12.83 21.95 -6.82
N ILE A 38 -12.77 21.43 -5.59
CA ILE A 38 -12.61 22.26 -4.39
C ILE A 38 -11.26 23.00 -4.43
N LEU A 39 -10.18 22.33 -4.82
CA LEU A 39 -8.84 22.91 -4.90
C LEU A 39 -8.75 24.00 -5.99
N TRP A 40 -9.37 23.77 -7.16
CA TRP A 40 -9.41 24.73 -8.26
C TRP A 40 -10.05 26.06 -7.87
N ARG A 41 -11.09 26.01 -7.02
CA ARG A 41 -11.78 27.20 -6.49
C ARG A 41 -10.97 27.95 -5.42
N ARG A 42 -9.81 27.44 -4.98
CA ARG A 42 -9.03 27.93 -3.83
C ARG A 42 -7.65 28.48 -4.21
N ARG A 43 -7.54 29.18 -5.33
CA ARG A 43 -6.26 29.74 -5.79
C ARG A 43 -5.78 30.88 -4.87
N PRO A 44 -4.47 31.05 -4.63
CA PRO A 44 -3.36 30.23 -5.15
C PRO A 44 -3.18 28.90 -4.39
N ILE A 45 -2.84 27.83 -5.12
CA ILE A 45 -2.56 26.51 -4.55
C ILE A 45 -1.12 26.48 -4.03
N ARG A 46 -0.96 26.17 -2.75
CA ARG A 46 0.36 25.91 -2.15
C ARG A 46 0.82 24.50 -2.50
N VAL A 47 2.13 24.34 -2.68
CA VAL A 47 2.76 23.03 -2.93
C VAL A 47 3.81 22.73 -1.84
N PRO A 48 3.99 21.46 -1.46
CA PRO A 48 4.99 21.09 -0.47
C PRO A 48 6.41 21.27 -1.00
N ARG A 49 7.38 21.47 -0.09
CA ARG A 49 8.80 21.41 -0.47
C ARG A 49 9.14 20.00 -0.99
N GLY A 50 9.82 19.94 -2.14
CA GLY A 50 10.16 18.69 -2.82
C GLY A 50 9.08 18.18 -3.79
N PHE A 51 7.97 18.91 -3.95
CA PHE A 51 6.89 18.57 -4.89
C PHE A 51 7.36 18.36 -6.33
N GLY A 52 8.38 19.12 -6.77
CA GLY A 52 8.97 18.96 -8.10
C GLY A 52 9.48 17.55 -8.40
N LEU A 53 9.99 16.81 -7.40
CA LEU A 53 10.43 15.43 -7.59
C LEU A 53 9.27 14.50 -7.96
N TRP A 54 8.10 14.70 -7.36
CA TRP A 54 6.91 13.94 -7.67
C TRP A 54 6.32 14.32 -9.04
N LEU A 55 6.39 15.61 -9.41
CA LEU A 55 6.01 16.05 -10.76
C LEU A 55 6.92 15.45 -11.83
N LEU A 56 8.24 15.40 -11.57
CA LEU A 56 9.19 14.74 -12.48
C LEU A 56 8.93 13.24 -12.58
N LEU A 57 8.59 12.58 -11.48
CA LEU A 57 8.18 11.18 -11.47
C LEU A 57 6.95 10.96 -12.37
N LEU A 58 5.92 11.78 -12.20
CA LEU A 58 4.71 11.76 -13.02
C LEU A 58 4.97 12.06 -14.49
N ALA A 59 5.81 13.05 -14.79
CA ALA A 59 6.20 13.39 -16.16
C ALA A 59 6.98 12.24 -16.80
N GLY A 60 7.91 11.61 -16.06
CA GLY A 60 8.62 10.41 -16.50
C GLY A 60 7.67 9.26 -16.78
N TYR A 61 6.67 9.02 -15.92
CA TYR A 61 5.63 8.03 -16.18
C TYR A 61 4.79 8.38 -17.42
N ALA A 62 4.43 9.65 -17.62
CA ALA A 62 3.71 10.08 -18.81
C ALA A 62 4.52 9.81 -20.10
N LEU A 63 5.82 10.11 -20.08
CA LEU A 63 6.74 9.85 -21.19
C LEU A 63 6.95 8.36 -21.46
N SER A 64 6.89 7.52 -20.42
CA SER A 64 6.99 6.07 -20.56
C SER A 64 5.89 5.44 -21.43
N ALA A 65 4.80 6.17 -21.70
CA ALA A 65 3.78 5.78 -22.67
C ALA A 65 4.35 5.47 -24.06
N LEU A 66 5.42 6.17 -24.45
CA LEU A 66 6.11 5.98 -25.73
C LEU A 66 6.74 4.58 -25.86
N MET A 67 6.92 3.87 -24.74
CA MET A 67 7.55 2.56 -24.66
C MET A 67 6.54 1.43 -24.45
N LEU A 68 5.23 1.69 -24.59
CA LEU A 68 4.20 0.67 -24.37
C LEU A 68 4.18 -0.40 -25.46
N SER A 69 4.54 -0.07 -26.71
CA SER A 69 4.69 -1.03 -27.81
C SER A 69 5.92 -1.92 -27.63
N GLU A 70 6.96 -1.39 -26.99
CA GLU A 70 8.26 -2.03 -26.91
C GLU A 70 8.27 -3.28 -26.02
N MET A 71 9.03 -4.27 -26.46
CA MET A 71 9.22 -5.55 -25.79
C MET A 71 10.72 -5.78 -25.55
N PRO A 72 11.20 -5.69 -24.30
CA PRO A 72 12.59 -6.01 -24.00
C PRO A 72 12.89 -7.50 -24.29
N PRO A 73 14.16 -7.86 -24.53
CA PRO A 73 14.57 -9.25 -24.67
C PRO A 73 14.07 -10.14 -23.52
N ASP A 74 13.86 -11.42 -23.81
CA ASP A 74 13.36 -12.42 -22.86
C ASP A 74 11.99 -12.08 -22.24
N THR A 75 11.15 -11.32 -22.96
CA THR A 75 9.76 -11.06 -22.56
C THR A 75 8.77 -11.36 -23.67
N TYR A 76 7.52 -11.67 -23.30
CA TYR A 76 6.45 -12.03 -24.25
C TYR A 76 5.14 -11.31 -23.94
N GLY A 77 4.25 -11.31 -24.93
CA GLY A 77 2.89 -10.75 -24.87
C GLY A 77 2.69 -9.57 -25.81
N ASP A 78 1.44 -9.34 -26.20
CA ASP A 78 1.11 -8.39 -27.26
C ASP A 78 0.79 -6.99 -26.73
N PHE A 79 0.96 -5.99 -27.59
CA PHE A 79 0.39 -4.67 -27.37
C PHE A 79 -1.13 -4.76 -27.59
N GLY A 80 -1.89 -4.57 -26.52
CA GLY A 80 -3.35 -4.68 -26.56
C GLY A 80 -4.04 -3.85 -25.50
N ALA A 81 -5.38 -3.87 -25.50
CA ALA A 81 -6.21 -3.06 -24.61
C ALA A 81 -5.84 -3.21 -23.13
N GLY A 82 -5.52 -4.43 -22.66
CA GLY A 82 -5.09 -4.67 -21.28
C GLY A 82 -3.82 -3.90 -20.89
N ARG A 83 -2.86 -3.74 -21.82
CA ARG A 83 -1.64 -2.96 -21.59
C ARG A 83 -1.95 -1.46 -21.47
N LEU A 84 -2.86 -0.95 -22.28
CA LEU A 84 -3.33 0.44 -22.22
C LEU A 84 -4.15 0.71 -20.95
N ILE A 85 -5.07 -0.18 -20.60
CA ILE A 85 -5.91 -0.07 -19.39
C ILE A 85 -5.04 -0.08 -18.14
N GLY A 86 -4.07 -1.00 -18.04
CA GLY A 86 -3.15 -1.06 -16.91
C GLY A 86 -2.28 0.18 -16.77
N TYR A 87 -1.83 0.77 -17.89
CA TYR A 87 -1.10 2.04 -17.89
C TYR A 87 -1.99 3.20 -17.44
N GLY A 88 -3.15 3.36 -18.08
CA GLY A 88 -4.10 4.44 -17.80
C GLY A 88 -4.62 4.43 -16.36
N MET A 89 -4.90 3.23 -15.82
CA MET A 89 -5.30 3.08 -14.42
C MET A 89 -4.20 3.56 -13.46
N ARG A 90 -2.95 3.12 -13.65
CA ARG A 90 -1.84 3.57 -12.79
C ARG A 90 -1.58 5.07 -12.92
N LEU A 91 -1.69 5.63 -14.12
CA LEU A 91 -1.57 7.09 -14.33
C LEU A 91 -2.66 7.83 -13.56
N ALA A 92 -3.91 7.39 -13.69
CA ALA A 92 -5.05 7.95 -12.97
C ALA A 92 -4.84 7.87 -11.45
N LEU A 93 -4.29 6.77 -10.94
CA LEU A 93 -3.95 6.62 -9.53
C LEU A 93 -2.86 7.61 -9.09
N TYR A 94 -1.74 7.70 -9.80
CA TYR A 94 -0.68 8.65 -9.44
C TYR A 94 -1.16 10.10 -9.45
N VAL A 95 -1.98 10.48 -10.44
CA VAL A 95 -2.60 11.82 -10.50
C VAL A 95 -3.61 12.02 -9.38
N SER A 96 -4.40 11.00 -9.04
CA SER A 96 -5.40 11.10 -7.96
C SER A 96 -4.73 11.31 -6.61
N VAL A 97 -3.64 10.58 -6.32
CA VAL A 97 -2.93 10.77 -5.06
C VAL A 97 -2.21 12.13 -5.01
N LEU A 98 -1.74 12.64 -6.15
CA LEU A 98 -1.25 14.03 -6.25
C LEU A 98 -2.32 15.04 -5.81
N VAL A 99 -3.54 14.89 -6.36
CA VAL A 99 -4.68 15.73 -6.02
C VAL A 99 -4.99 15.62 -4.53
N VAL A 100 -5.00 14.41 -3.96
CA VAL A 100 -5.24 14.18 -2.51
C VAL A 100 -4.23 14.95 -1.66
N VAL A 101 -2.93 14.89 -1.98
CA VAL A 101 -1.89 15.60 -1.21
C VAL A 101 -2.11 17.12 -1.26
N LEU A 102 -2.31 17.67 -2.45
CA LEU A 102 -2.52 19.11 -2.62
C LEU A 102 -3.81 19.57 -1.94
N TYR A 103 -4.89 18.83 -2.12
CA TYR A 103 -6.17 19.11 -1.47
C TYR A 103 -6.01 19.11 0.06
N LEU A 104 -5.42 18.06 0.65
CA LEU A 104 -5.27 17.97 2.10
C LEU A 104 -4.37 19.08 2.65
N GLY A 105 -3.24 19.38 2.00
CA GLY A 105 -2.32 20.42 2.48
C GLY A 105 -2.81 21.85 2.30
N ASN A 106 -3.80 22.08 1.45
CA ASN A 106 -4.43 23.40 1.26
C ASN A 106 -5.71 23.61 2.08
N LEU A 107 -6.19 22.59 2.81
CA LEU A 107 -7.28 22.77 3.78
C LEU A 107 -6.77 23.37 5.08
N THR A 108 -7.48 24.37 5.61
CA THR A 108 -7.15 25.01 6.88
C THR A 108 -7.48 24.12 8.08
N GLU A 109 -6.92 24.44 9.26
CA GLU A 109 -7.21 23.71 10.50
C GLU A 109 -8.67 23.79 10.92
N ARG A 110 -9.38 24.88 10.58
CA ARG A 110 -10.83 25.02 10.82
C ARG A 110 -11.65 24.05 9.96
N GLU A 111 -11.22 23.84 8.72
CA GLU A 111 -11.95 23.03 7.73
C GLU A 111 -11.72 21.53 7.95
N LEU A 112 -10.47 21.16 8.21
CA LEU A 112 -10.09 19.79 8.51
C LEU A 112 -9.03 19.82 9.60
N PRO A 113 -9.40 19.71 10.89
CA PRO A 113 -8.42 19.62 11.95
C PRO A 113 -7.50 18.41 11.75
N GLN A 114 -6.19 18.53 12.03
CA GLN A 114 -5.25 17.43 11.81
C GLN A 114 -5.67 16.17 12.59
N LEU A 115 -6.06 16.33 13.85
CA LEU A 115 -6.53 15.22 14.68
C LEU A 115 -7.80 14.58 14.13
N ARG A 116 -8.64 15.32 13.41
CA ARG A 116 -9.82 14.75 12.74
C ARG A 116 -9.37 13.80 11.61
N LEU A 117 -8.40 14.20 10.79
CA LEU A 117 -7.84 13.35 9.74
C LEU A 117 -7.15 12.10 10.32
N VAL A 118 -6.35 12.26 11.38
CA VAL A 118 -5.71 11.12 12.07
C VAL A 118 -6.76 10.15 12.63
N ARG A 119 -7.87 10.65 13.18
CA ARG A 119 -8.96 9.80 13.67
C ARG A 119 -9.73 9.09 12.55
N MET A 120 -9.83 9.71 11.36
CA MET A 120 -10.39 9.03 10.16
C MET A 120 -9.50 7.87 9.71
N LEU A 121 -8.16 8.04 9.74
CA LEU A 121 -7.22 6.93 9.52
C LEU A 121 -7.39 5.83 10.58
N GLY A 122 -7.59 6.23 11.84
CA GLY A 122 -7.93 5.28 12.90
C GLY A 122 -9.28 4.56 12.71
N ALA A 123 -10.26 5.19 12.06
CA ALA A 123 -11.51 4.50 11.69
C ALA A 123 -11.27 3.48 10.57
N LEU A 124 -10.45 3.82 9.57
CA LEU A 124 -10.04 2.86 8.54
C LEU A 124 -9.25 1.68 9.13
N PHE A 125 -8.42 1.91 10.15
CA PHE A 125 -7.78 0.83 10.91
C PHE A 125 -8.80 -0.17 11.48
N VAL A 126 -9.90 0.32 12.07
CA VAL A 126 -10.97 -0.56 12.60
C VAL A 126 -11.57 -1.40 11.48
N THR A 127 -11.83 -0.80 10.31
CA THR A 127 -12.29 -1.54 9.13
C THR A 127 -11.28 -2.59 8.68
N THR A 128 -9.99 -2.25 8.67
CA THR A 128 -8.91 -3.19 8.31
C THR A 128 -8.81 -4.37 9.28
N VAL A 129 -9.00 -4.13 10.58
CA VAL A 129 -9.06 -5.21 11.59
C VAL A 129 -10.28 -6.08 11.37
N ALA A 130 -11.47 -5.49 11.16
CA ALA A 130 -12.70 -6.22 10.91
C ALA A 130 -12.60 -7.09 9.64
N GLY A 131 -12.08 -6.54 8.54
CA GLY A 131 -11.83 -7.29 7.31
C GLY A 131 -10.75 -8.37 7.47
N GLY A 132 -9.70 -8.08 8.26
CA GLY A 132 -8.69 -9.07 8.62
C GLY A 132 -9.29 -10.26 9.38
N LEU A 133 -10.13 -10.00 10.39
CA LEU A 133 -10.83 -11.03 11.14
C LEU A 133 -11.83 -11.80 10.27
N LEU A 134 -12.53 -11.12 9.35
CA LEU A 134 -13.38 -11.78 8.36
C LEU A 134 -12.57 -12.77 7.51
N GLY A 135 -11.38 -12.39 7.04
CA GLY A 135 -10.49 -13.27 6.29
C GLY A 135 -9.94 -14.45 7.09
N VAL A 136 -9.86 -14.34 8.42
CA VAL A 136 -9.47 -15.46 9.29
C VAL A 136 -10.65 -16.39 9.58
N LEU A 137 -11.83 -15.82 9.86
CA LEU A 137 -13.00 -16.56 10.34
C LEU A 137 -13.86 -17.14 9.21
N ALA A 138 -13.87 -16.47 8.06
CA ALA A 138 -14.63 -16.84 6.86
C ALA A 138 -13.76 -16.61 5.60
N PRO A 139 -12.69 -17.39 5.41
CA PRO A 139 -11.71 -17.16 4.34
C PRO A 139 -12.31 -17.24 2.93
N ASP A 140 -13.34 -18.07 2.74
CA ASP A 140 -14.02 -18.25 1.46
C ASP A 140 -15.11 -17.19 1.21
N PHE A 141 -15.29 -16.22 2.12
CA PHE A 141 -16.29 -15.17 1.92
C PHE A 141 -15.89 -14.27 0.75
N SER A 142 -16.74 -14.28 -0.27
CA SER A 142 -16.69 -13.35 -1.40
C SER A 142 -18.09 -13.06 -1.92
N PHE A 143 -18.24 -12.00 -2.70
CA PHE A 143 -19.50 -11.68 -3.36
C PHE A 143 -19.29 -10.87 -4.63
N THR A 144 -20.20 -11.04 -5.61
CA THR A 144 -20.19 -10.23 -6.83
C THR A 144 -20.67 -8.81 -6.53
N SER A 145 -19.79 -7.83 -6.74
CA SER A 145 -20.07 -6.43 -6.45
C SER A 145 -21.01 -5.78 -7.48
N PRO A 146 -21.65 -4.64 -7.14
CA PRO A 146 -22.40 -3.85 -8.11
C PRO A 146 -21.58 -3.45 -9.34
N VAL A 147 -20.31 -3.08 -9.18
CA VAL A 147 -19.43 -2.73 -10.30
C VAL A 147 -19.17 -3.91 -11.21
N GLU A 148 -18.91 -5.08 -10.64
CA GLU A 148 -18.71 -6.31 -11.40
C GLU A 148 -19.93 -6.70 -12.23
N ARG A 149 -21.15 -6.47 -11.71
CA ARG A 149 -22.38 -6.72 -12.47
C ARG A 149 -22.62 -5.73 -13.61
N LEU A 150 -22.08 -4.52 -13.51
CA LEU A 150 -22.30 -3.44 -14.49
C LEU A 150 -21.23 -3.36 -15.57
N LEU A 151 -20.02 -3.87 -15.29
CA LEU A 151 -18.94 -3.85 -16.25
C LEU A 151 -19.15 -4.89 -17.36
N PRO A 152 -18.91 -4.53 -18.63
CA PRO A 152 -19.01 -5.49 -19.72
C PRO A 152 -17.89 -6.53 -19.65
N ASP A 153 -18.14 -7.74 -20.15
CA ASP A 153 -17.23 -8.90 -20.03
C ASP A 153 -15.81 -8.65 -20.55
N TRP A 154 -15.65 -7.82 -21.58
CA TRP A 154 -14.33 -7.48 -22.12
C TRP A 154 -13.46 -6.64 -21.15
N ILE A 155 -14.09 -5.99 -20.15
CA ILE A 155 -13.40 -5.33 -19.03
C ILE A 155 -13.41 -6.23 -17.78
N GLY A 156 -14.59 -6.72 -17.39
CA GLY A 156 -14.79 -7.49 -16.15
C GLY A 156 -14.15 -8.87 -16.17
N GLY A 157 -14.03 -9.50 -17.34
CA GLY A 157 -13.38 -10.79 -17.54
C GLY A 157 -11.85 -10.73 -17.53
N ASN A 158 -11.25 -9.54 -17.43
CA ASN A 158 -9.81 -9.41 -17.26
C ASN A 158 -9.42 -9.79 -15.81
N PRO A 159 -8.55 -10.78 -15.56
CA PRO A 159 -8.23 -11.25 -14.21
C PRO A 159 -7.66 -10.16 -13.29
N PHE A 160 -6.93 -9.19 -13.84
CA PHE A 160 -6.41 -8.07 -13.05
C PHE A 160 -7.53 -7.13 -12.62
N VAL A 161 -8.50 -6.86 -13.49
CA VAL A 161 -9.66 -6.04 -13.17
C VAL A 161 -10.56 -6.76 -12.17
N GLN A 162 -10.81 -8.06 -12.38
CA GLN A 162 -11.61 -8.88 -11.48
C GLN A 162 -11.10 -8.84 -10.04
N ASN A 163 -9.77 -8.95 -9.83
CA ASN A 163 -9.15 -8.82 -8.50
C ASN A 163 -9.39 -7.45 -7.83
N LEU A 164 -9.67 -6.40 -8.60
CA LEU A 164 -9.94 -5.06 -8.05
C LEU A 164 -11.42 -4.84 -7.74
N ILE A 165 -12.31 -5.53 -8.45
CA ILE A 165 -13.76 -5.28 -8.40
C ILE A 165 -14.57 -6.39 -7.72
N HIS A 166 -13.97 -7.55 -7.45
CA HIS A 166 -14.59 -8.69 -6.77
C HIS A 166 -14.14 -8.75 -5.30
N PRO A 167 -14.97 -8.32 -4.33
CA PRO A 167 -14.64 -8.37 -2.92
C PRO A 167 -14.42 -9.78 -2.40
N THR A 168 -13.25 -10.02 -1.83
CA THR A 168 -12.84 -11.26 -1.17
C THR A 168 -12.36 -10.98 0.26
N ALA A 169 -12.55 -11.95 1.15
CA ALA A 169 -12.08 -11.85 2.53
C ALA A 169 -10.59 -12.24 2.68
N ALA A 170 -10.16 -13.28 1.95
CA ALA A 170 -8.81 -13.81 2.02
C ALA A 170 -8.29 -14.30 0.67
N GLN A 171 -6.97 -14.21 0.51
CA GLN A 171 -6.23 -14.78 -0.62
C GLN A 171 -5.61 -16.12 -0.23
N THR A 172 -6.05 -17.20 -0.86
CA THR A 172 -5.47 -18.52 -0.62
C THR A 172 -4.15 -18.69 -1.38
N GLN A 173 -3.07 -18.97 -0.64
CA GLN A 173 -1.73 -19.16 -1.19
C GLN A 173 -1.03 -20.36 -0.55
N LYS A 174 -0.18 -21.06 -1.32
CA LYS A 174 0.61 -22.21 -0.82
C LYS A 174 1.89 -21.74 -0.14
N VAL A 175 1.76 -21.17 1.06
CA VAL A 175 2.88 -20.52 1.77
C VAL A 175 3.61 -21.45 2.73
N LEU A 176 2.89 -22.43 3.30
CA LEU A 176 3.40 -23.38 4.30
C LEU A 176 3.54 -24.81 3.73
N GLY A 177 3.64 -24.95 2.41
CA GLY A 177 3.57 -26.25 1.71
C GLY A 177 2.14 -26.75 1.45
N TYR A 178 1.13 -26.12 2.06
CA TYR A 178 -0.29 -26.34 1.85
C TYR A 178 -1.03 -25.02 1.60
N ALA A 179 -2.26 -25.11 1.10
CA ALA A 179 -3.11 -23.94 0.85
C ALA A 179 -3.49 -23.27 2.18
N SER A 180 -3.06 -22.02 2.37
CA SER A 180 -3.35 -21.22 3.56
C SER A 180 -4.05 -19.93 3.15
N PRO A 181 -5.19 -19.59 3.76
CA PRO A 181 -5.82 -18.29 3.53
C PRO A 181 -4.98 -17.19 4.17
N ARG A 182 -4.84 -16.06 3.48
CA ARG A 182 -4.19 -14.85 3.99
C ARG A 182 -5.21 -13.71 3.95
N PRO A 183 -5.53 -13.06 5.08
CA PRO A 183 -6.53 -11.99 5.08
C PRO A 183 -6.14 -10.85 4.13
N GLU A 184 -7.12 -10.36 3.36
CA GLU A 184 -6.92 -9.23 2.45
C GLU A 184 -7.99 -8.14 2.56
N ALA A 185 -9.21 -8.48 2.99
CA ALA A 185 -10.29 -7.49 3.11
C ALA A 185 -9.94 -6.32 4.06
N PRO A 186 -10.34 -5.08 3.73
CA PRO A 186 -11.13 -4.68 2.56
C PRO A 186 -10.26 -4.29 1.34
N PHE A 187 -9.02 -4.75 1.27
CA PHE A 187 -8.06 -4.36 0.24
C PHE A 187 -7.91 -5.41 -0.84
N GLU A 188 -7.22 -5.02 -1.90
CA GLU A 188 -7.13 -5.76 -3.15
C GLU A 188 -6.20 -6.99 -3.11
N TRP A 189 -5.28 -7.03 -2.14
CA TRP A 189 -4.33 -8.14 -1.96
C TRP A 189 -3.92 -8.29 -0.50
N ALA A 190 -3.58 -9.51 -0.07
CA ALA A 190 -3.08 -9.77 1.28
C ALA A 190 -1.80 -8.98 1.63
N ASN A 191 -0.96 -8.68 0.63
CA ASN A 191 0.22 -7.83 0.80
C ASN A 191 -0.15 -6.35 0.99
N ALA A 192 -1.14 -5.86 0.23
CA ALA A 192 -1.68 -4.49 0.40
C ALA A 192 -2.32 -4.35 1.78
N TRP A 193 -3.06 -5.37 2.25
CA TRP A 193 -3.58 -5.42 3.62
C TRP A 193 -2.48 -5.29 4.66
N GLY A 194 -1.41 -6.07 4.57
CA GLY A 194 -0.31 -5.98 5.52
C GLY A 194 0.37 -4.61 5.51
N SER A 195 0.57 -4.03 4.32
CA SER A 195 1.13 -2.69 4.18
C SER A 195 0.25 -1.63 4.85
N ASN A 196 -1.04 -1.60 4.50
CA ASN A 196 -2.02 -0.66 5.03
C ASN A 196 -2.20 -0.83 6.53
N MET A 197 -2.30 -2.07 7.01
CA MET A 197 -2.45 -2.39 8.43
C MET A 197 -1.34 -1.77 9.27
N SER A 198 -0.08 -1.85 8.81
CA SER A 198 1.05 -1.25 9.52
C SER A 198 0.99 0.27 9.61
N VAL A 199 0.62 0.96 8.52
CA VAL A 199 0.50 2.42 8.48
C VAL A 199 -0.70 2.89 9.31
N LEU A 200 -1.84 2.22 9.15
CA LEU A 200 -3.06 2.54 9.87
C LEU A 200 -2.91 2.30 11.37
N LEU A 201 -2.17 1.26 11.78
CA LEU A 201 -1.82 1.02 13.18
C LEU A 201 -1.09 2.22 13.80
N ILE A 202 -0.09 2.77 13.10
CA ILE A 202 0.65 3.94 13.57
C ILE A 202 -0.30 5.12 13.82
N TRP A 203 -1.14 5.45 12.84
CA TRP A 203 -2.08 6.56 12.96
C TRP A 203 -3.19 6.30 13.97
N PHE A 204 -3.62 5.06 14.12
CA PHE A 204 -4.57 4.64 15.15
C PHE A 204 -4.00 4.88 16.55
N VAL A 205 -2.76 4.45 16.81
CA VAL A 205 -2.08 4.71 18.09
C VAL A 205 -1.99 6.23 18.34
N VAL A 206 -1.62 7.03 17.35
CA VAL A 206 -1.57 8.49 17.52
C VAL A 206 -2.96 9.06 17.85
N GLY A 207 -3.99 8.73 17.06
CA GLY A 207 -5.32 9.34 17.18
C GLY A 207 -6.15 8.87 18.37
N TRP A 208 -6.01 7.60 18.76
CA TRP A 208 -6.88 6.91 19.72
C TRP A 208 -6.19 6.57 21.04
N TRP A 209 -4.87 6.37 21.04
CA TRP A 209 -4.11 6.16 22.27
C TRP A 209 -3.48 7.45 22.79
N VAL A 210 -2.61 8.07 21.98
CA VAL A 210 -1.85 9.28 22.38
C VAL A 210 -2.79 10.46 22.62
N TYR A 211 -3.59 10.83 21.61
CA TYR A 211 -4.58 11.91 21.69
C TYR A 211 -6.00 11.43 22.09
N GLY A 212 -6.10 10.21 22.63
CA GLY A 212 -7.36 9.63 23.06
C GLY A 212 -7.70 9.93 24.52
N GLY A 213 -9.01 10.09 24.79
CA GLY A 213 -9.55 10.02 26.15
C GLY A 213 -9.67 8.59 26.66
N ARG A 214 -10.19 8.41 27.89
CA ARG A 214 -10.28 7.10 28.58
C ARG A 214 -10.95 6.01 27.73
N LEU A 215 -12.12 6.31 27.14
CA LEU A 215 -12.86 5.36 26.30
C LEU A 215 -12.07 4.93 25.06
N ARG A 216 -11.45 5.87 24.35
CA ARG A 216 -10.67 5.55 23.14
C ARG A 216 -9.43 4.73 23.45
N ARG A 217 -8.79 4.97 24.61
CA ARG A 217 -7.68 4.15 25.08
C ARG A 217 -8.11 2.73 25.41
N ALA A 218 -9.25 2.55 26.08
CA ALA A 218 -9.80 1.22 26.34
C ALA A 218 -10.12 0.48 25.03
N LEU A 219 -10.79 1.15 24.08
CA LEU A 219 -11.06 0.59 22.75
C LEU A 219 -9.77 0.28 21.99
N ALA A 220 -8.74 1.11 22.12
CA ALA A 220 -7.45 0.86 21.49
C ALA A 220 -6.82 -0.43 22.00
N VAL A 221 -6.84 -0.72 23.31
CA VAL A 221 -6.32 -1.99 23.85
C VAL A 221 -7.05 -3.19 23.23
N VAL A 222 -8.38 -3.15 23.20
CA VAL A 222 -9.19 -4.23 22.63
C VAL A 222 -8.88 -4.42 21.14
N LEU A 223 -8.87 -3.34 20.36
CA LEU A 223 -8.63 -3.39 18.92
C LEU A 223 -7.20 -3.81 18.58
N LEU A 224 -6.20 -3.47 19.40
CA LEU A 224 -4.83 -3.95 19.24
C LEU A 224 -4.72 -5.46 19.51
N GLY A 225 -5.43 -5.97 20.52
CA GLY A 225 -5.53 -7.42 20.78
C GLY A 225 -6.18 -8.15 19.61
N LEU A 226 -7.31 -7.65 19.12
CA LEU A 226 -8.01 -8.20 17.96
C LEU A 226 -7.17 -8.14 16.68
N ALA A 227 -6.44 -7.04 16.46
CA ALA A 227 -5.53 -6.86 15.33
C ALA A 227 -4.40 -7.90 15.28
N ALA A 228 -3.90 -8.33 16.44
CA ALA A 228 -2.80 -9.28 16.53
C ALA A 228 -3.12 -10.62 15.83
N VAL A 229 -4.39 -11.06 15.88
CA VAL A 229 -4.85 -12.31 15.26
C VAL A 229 -4.61 -12.32 13.74
N PRO A 230 -5.24 -11.47 12.92
CA PRO A 230 -5.01 -11.47 11.48
C PRO A 230 -3.59 -11.04 11.11
N ILE A 231 -2.88 -10.24 11.93
CA ILE A 231 -1.46 -9.91 11.69
C ILE A 231 -0.61 -11.19 11.65
N VAL A 232 -0.81 -12.12 12.59
CA VAL A 232 -0.04 -13.38 12.59
C VAL A 232 -0.54 -14.33 11.50
N TYR A 233 -1.86 -14.52 11.38
CA TYR A 233 -2.42 -15.40 10.36
C TYR A 233 -2.20 -14.91 8.91
N SER A 234 -1.85 -13.64 8.70
CA SER A 234 -1.47 -13.13 7.38
C SER A 234 -0.18 -13.75 6.83
N LEU A 235 0.65 -14.37 7.68
CA LEU A 235 1.96 -14.93 7.34
C LEU A 235 2.87 -13.93 6.61
N ASN A 236 2.62 -12.64 6.83
CA ASN A 236 3.20 -11.57 6.04
C ASN A 236 4.51 -11.08 6.69
N ARG A 237 5.63 -11.64 6.23
CA ARG A 237 6.98 -11.30 6.70
C ARG A 237 7.29 -9.80 6.57
N GLY A 238 6.84 -9.17 5.48
CA GLY A 238 7.05 -7.74 5.26
C GLY A 238 6.43 -6.89 6.36
N LEU A 239 5.20 -7.23 6.76
CA LEU A 239 4.47 -6.55 7.83
C LEU A 239 5.19 -6.73 9.17
N TRP A 240 5.63 -7.95 9.49
CA TRP A 240 6.33 -8.21 10.75
C TRP A 240 7.65 -7.44 10.85
N ILE A 241 8.44 -7.41 9.76
CA ILE A 241 9.67 -6.60 9.69
C ILE A 241 9.34 -5.10 9.86
N GLY A 242 8.28 -4.62 9.20
CA GLY A 242 7.83 -3.23 9.33
C GLY A 242 7.39 -2.86 10.76
N LEU A 243 6.68 -3.74 11.45
CA LEU A 243 6.31 -3.55 12.86
C LEU A 243 7.53 -3.55 13.79
N GLY A 244 8.48 -4.44 13.54
CA GLY A 244 9.77 -4.46 14.27
C GLY A 244 10.55 -3.16 14.06
N LEU A 245 10.65 -2.67 12.83
CA LEU A 245 11.29 -1.40 12.51
C LEU A 245 10.54 -0.21 13.15
N ALA A 246 9.21 -0.24 13.17
CA ALA A 246 8.40 0.78 13.83
C ALA A 246 8.66 0.85 15.34
N ALA A 247 8.72 -0.31 16.01
CA ALA A 247 9.06 -0.37 17.43
C ALA A 247 10.49 0.15 17.69
N LEU A 248 11.48 -0.31 16.90
CA LEU A 248 12.87 0.14 17.01
C LEU A 248 13.00 1.65 16.79
N TYR A 249 12.35 2.17 15.74
CA TYR A 249 12.30 3.60 15.44
C TYR A 249 11.78 4.38 16.65
N LEU A 250 10.65 3.95 17.23
CA LEU A 250 10.07 4.64 18.38
C LEU A 250 11.01 4.60 19.59
N VAL A 251 11.59 3.45 19.93
CA VAL A 251 12.54 3.31 21.05
C VAL A 251 13.71 4.30 20.91
N VAL A 252 14.28 4.41 19.71
CA VAL A 252 15.39 5.32 19.40
C VAL A 252 14.95 6.78 19.46
N ARG A 253 13.75 7.09 18.96
CA ARG A 253 13.29 8.47 18.72
C ARG A 253 12.56 9.10 19.90
N VAL A 254 12.08 8.32 20.87
CA VAL A 254 11.46 8.83 22.09
C VAL A 254 12.41 8.69 23.28
N GLY A 255 12.17 9.48 24.34
CA GLY A 255 12.98 9.47 25.56
C GLY A 255 12.13 9.23 26.83
N GLY A 256 12.82 9.09 27.96
CA GLY A 256 12.21 9.01 29.29
C GLY A 256 11.14 7.92 29.44
N ARG A 257 10.04 8.26 30.11
CA ARG A 257 8.94 7.32 30.41
C ARG A 257 8.25 6.74 29.17
N THR A 258 8.25 7.47 28.04
CA THR A 258 7.68 6.96 26.80
C THR A 258 8.52 5.81 26.25
N ARG A 259 9.85 5.90 26.33
CA ARG A 259 10.75 4.84 25.88
C ARG A 259 10.55 3.58 26.71
N THR A 260 10.50 3.72 28.04
CA THR A 260 10.28 2.58 28.93
C THR A 260 8.91 1.94 28.69
N ALA A 261 7.87 2.73 28.46
CA ALA A 261 6.54 2.22 28.12
C ALA A 261 6.52 1.46 26.79
N VAL A 262 7.19 1.97 25.75
CA VAL A 262 7.31 1.27 24.45
C VAL A 262 8.10 -0.04 24.60
N CYS A 263 9.23 -0.03 25.31
CA CYS A 263 10.00 -1.24 25.57
C CYS A 263 9.20 -2.27 26.38
N ALA A 264 8.47 -1.85 27.41
CA ALA A 264 7.63 -2.72 28.21
C ALA A 264 6.49 -3.32 27.39
N ALA A 265 5.83 -2.51 26.55
CA ALA A 265 4.78 -2.98 25.65
C ALA A 265 5.32 -3.98 24.62
N ALA A 266 6.50 -3.71 24.03
CA ALA A 266 7.15 -4.62 23.09
C ALA A 266 7.55 -5.94 23.75
N ALA A 267 8.16 -5.90 24.95
CA ALA A 267 8.54 -7.08 25.71
C ALA A 267 7.31 -7.90 26.12
N THR A 268 6.25 -7.24 26.59
CA THR A 268 4.98 -7.90 26.94
C THR A 268 4.35 -8.56 25.72
N GLY A 269 4.29 -7.85 24.59
CA GLY A 269 3.77 -8.39 23.33
C GLY A 269 4.57 -9.60 22.84
N ALA A 270 5.91 -9.53 22.92
CA ALA A 270 6.79 -10.64 22.57
C ALA A 270 6.59 -11.86 23.48
N LEU A 271 6.43 -11.65 24.79
CA LEU A 271 6.16 -12.72 25.74
C LEU A 271 4.80 -13.38 25.49
N VAL A 272 3.74 -12.57 25.34
CA VAL A 272 2.39 -13.08 25.03
C VAL A 272 2.40 -13.86 23.72
N PHE A 273 3.10 -13.36 22.70
CA PHE A 273 3.25 -14.06 21.42
C PHE A 273 4.00 -15.40 21.58
N ALA A 274 5.13 -15.41 22.28
CA ALA A 274 5.94 -16.61 22.48
C ALA A 274 5.17 -17.72 23.21
N LEU A 275 4.32 -17.34 24.18
CA LEU A 275 3.48 -18.26 24.95
C LEU A 275 2.20 -18.68 24.21
N SER A 276 1.87 -18.05 23.07
CA SER A 276 0.66 -18.35 22.31
C SER A 276 0.90 -19.44 21.24
N PRO A 277 -0.14 -20.15 20.77
CA PRO A 277 -0.04 -21.07 19.63
C PRO A 277 0.43 -20.42 18.33
N LEU A 278 0.37 -19.09 18.24
CA LEU A 278 0.77 -18.32 17.07
C LEU A 278 2.29 -18.38 16.83
N SER A 279 3.10 -18.66 17.85
CA SER A 279 4.56 -18.79 17.71
C SER A 279 4.95 -19.97 16.82
N ALA A 280 4.23 -21.10 16.93
CA ALA A 280 4.44 -22.28 16.09
C ALA A 280 4.16 -21.99 14.61
N LEU A 281 3.13 -21.20 14.31
CA LEU A 281 2.80 -20.79 12.94
C LEU A 281 3.92 -19.93 12.32
N VAL A 282 4.51 -19.03 13.11
CA VAL A 282 5.65 -18.22 12.65
C VAL A 282 6.89 -19.09 12.43
N ALA A 283 7.17 -20.04 13.33
CA ALA A 283 8.26 -21.01 13.14
C ALA A 283 8.09 -21.78 11.84
N GLN A 284 6.91 -22.35 11.58
CA GLN A 284 6.60 -23.03 10.32
C GLN A 284 6.83 -22.12 9.09
N ARG A 285 6.48 -20.83 9.19
CA ARG A 285 6.69 -19.89 8.10
C ARG A 285 8.17 -19.59 7.84
N LEU A 286 8.99 -19.57 8.89
CA LEU A 286 10.44 -19.38 8.78
C LEU A 286 11.12 -20.62 8.20
N ASP A 287 10.68 -21.81 8.59
CA ASP A 287 11.22 -23.09 8.15
C ASP A 287 10.82 -23.45 6.71
N ASN A 288 9.77 -22.81 6.18
CA ASN A 288 9.31 -22.98 4.80
C ASN A 288 9.50 -21.69 3.97
N PRO A 289 10.74 -21.35 3.56
CA PRO A 289 11.01 -20.19 2.71
C PRO A 289 10.58 -20.46 1.25
N HIS A 290 9.30 -20.75 1.02
CA HIS A 290 8.74 -20.81 -0.32
C HIS A 290 8.80 -19.44 -1.02
N SER A 291 9.04 -19.47 -2.34
CA SER A 291 9.03 -18.33 -3.28
C SER A 291 10.27 -17.42 -3.31
N ASN A 292 11.39 -17.78 -2.65
CA ASN A 292 12.62 -16.98 -2.78
C ASN A 292 13.22 -17.06 -4.20
N ASP A 293 13.23 -18.24 -4.83
CA ASP A 293 13.80 -18.44 -6.16
C ASP A 293 12.97 -17.77 -7.26
N ILE A 294 11.64 -17.82 -7.14
CA ILE A 294 10.72 -17.10 -8.03
C ILE A 294 11.02 -15.60 -7.98
N ARG A 295 11.19 -15.07 -6.77
CA ARG A 295 11.40 -13.65 -6.53
C ARG A 295 12.80 -13.20 -6.96
N ALA A 296 13.81 -14.02 -6.73
CA ALA A 296 15.15 -13.79 -7.25
C ALA A 296 15.15 -13.75 -8.79
N PHE A 297 14.42 -14.68 -9.42
CA PHE A 297 14.24 -14.69 -10.87
C PHE A 297 13.54 -13.43 -11.38
N THR A 298 12.36 -13.09 -10.87
CA THR A 298 11.58 -11.93 -11.34
C THR A 298 12.31 -10.60 -11.09
N VAL A 299 13.02 -10.45 -9.97
CA VAL A 299 13.85 -9.27 -9.70
C VAL A 299 15.01 -9.19 -10.70
N SER A 300 15.74 -10.28 -10.93
CA SER A 300 16.86 -10.29 -11.87
C SER A 300 16.41 -9.99 -13.30
N ALA A 301 15.27 -10.56 -13.72
CA ALA A 301 14.68 -10.34 -15.04
C ALA A 301 14.14 -8.90 -15.17
N THR A 302 13.58 -8.33 -14.10
CA THR A 302 13.17 -6.91 -14.09
C THR A 302 14.35 -5.98 -14.30
N ILE A 303 15.47 -6.23 -13.62
CA ILE A 303 16.69 -5.43 -13.78
C ILE A 303 17.25 -5.56 -15.20
N ARG A 304 17.36 -6.78 -15.74
CA ARG A 304 17.81 -7.01 -17.12
C ARG A 304 16.90 -6.35 -18.17
N ALA A 305 15.58 -6.43 -17.99
CA ALA A 305 14.66 -5.75 -18.89
C ALA A 305 14.88 -4.23 -18.83
N ALA A 306 15.01 -3.66 -17.64
CA ALA A 306 15.16 -2.22 -17.44
C ALA A 306 16.47 -1.63 -18.01
N THR A 307 17.53 -2.43 -18.22
CA THR A 307 18.75 -1.92 -18.88
C THR A 307 18.51 -1.53 -20.34
N HIS A 308 17.43 -2.00 -20.97
CA HIS A 308 17.05 -1.61 -22.34
C HIS A 308 16.24 -0.31 -22.41
N SER A 309 15.67 0.16 -21.29
CA SER A 309 15.03 1.48 -21.18
C SER A 309 15.32 2.08 -19.79
N PRO A 310 16.59 2.46 -19.52
CA PRO A 310 17.03 2.78 -18.17
C PRO A 310 16.48 4.11 -17.64
N VAL A 311 16.06 5.02 -18.54
CA VAL A 311 15.63 6.38 -18.17
C VAL A 311 14.13 6.47 -17.98
N ILE A 312 13.32 5.94 -18.90
CA ILE A 312 11.86 6.09 -18.89
C ILE A 312 11.10 4.77 -18.69
N GLY A 313 11.77 3.62 -18.71
CA GLY A 313 11.12 2.31 -18.58
C GLY A 313 10.17 2.00 -19.74
N PHE A 314 9.22 1.11 -19.48
CA PHE A 314 8.29 0.54 -20.46
C PHE A 314 6.82 0.93 -20.24
N GLY A 315 6.55 1.82 -19.29
CA GLY A 315 5.22 2.31 -18.88
C GLY A 315 4.29 1.29 -18.24
N ASN A 316 4.52 0.00 -18.45
CA ASN A 316 3.75 -1.09 -17.87
C ASN A 316 4.66 -2.29 -17.60
N THR A 317 4.20 -3.24 -16.80
CA THR A 317 4.88 -4.50 -16.53
C THR A 317 5.02 -5.34 -17.81
N ARG A 318 5.91 -6.33 -17.80
CA ARG A 318 6.10 -7.31 -18.89
C ARG A 318 6.08 -8.72 -18.32
N ASN A 319 5.75 -9.71 -19.14
CA ASN A 319 5.85 -11.11 -18.74
C ASN A 319 7.19 -11.67 -19.20
N ALA A 320 7.95 -12.32 -18.32
CA ALA A 320 9.24 -12.91 -18.67
C ALA A 320 9.10 -14.27 -19.34
N MET A 321 9.93 -14.54 -20.35
CA MET A 321 10.14 -15.88 -20.88
C MET A 321 10.91 -16.72 -19.87
N GLY A 322 10.58 -18.01 -19.79
CA GLY A 322 11.19 -18.92 -18.83
C GLY A 322 10.73 -18.68 -17.39
N ASN A 323 11.31 -19.44 -16.47
CA ASN A 323 10.90 -19.51 -15.08
C ASN A 323 12.11 -19.97 -14.21
N HIS A 324 12.05 -19.87 -12.88
CA HIS A 324 13.16 -20.26 -11.98
C HIS A 324 13.70 -21.71 -12.13
N ARG A 325 13.01 -22.57 -12.90
CA ARG A 325 13.37 -23.98 -13.16
C ARG A 325 13.63 -24.29 -14.64
N THR A 326 13.27 -23.42 -15.57
CA THR A 326 13.43 -23.68 -17.02
C THR A 326 13.61 -22.39 -17.80
N ILE A 327 14.43 -22.44 -18.86
CA ILE A 327 14.64 -21.33 -19.81
C ILE A 327 13.51 -21.20 -20.84
N THR A 328 12.66 -22.23 -20.99
CA THR A 328 11.53 -22.25 -21.93
C THR A 328 10.19 -22.19 -21.18
N THR A 329 9.21 -21.48 -21.76
CA THR A 329 7.80 -21.25 -21.32
C THR A 329 7.52 -20.11 -20.32
N GLY A 330 6.46 -19.35 -20.64
CA GLY A 330 5.71 -18.46 -19.76
C GLY A 330 4.27 -18.97 -19.59
N LYS A 331 3.33 -18.15 -19.08
CA LYS A 331 1.92 -18.54 -18.93
C LYS A 331 1.31 -18.75 -20.33
N THR A 332 0.96 -19.99 -20.66
CA THR A 332 0.31 -20.34 -21.94
C THR A 332 -1.08 -20.93 -21.68
N PRO A 333 -1.95 -21.02 -22.70
CA PRO A 333 -3.24 -21.71 -22.57
C PRO A 333 -3.11 -23.16 -22.09
N TRP A 334 -2.02 -23.84 -22.45
CA TRP A 334 -1.75 -25.24 -22.07
C TRP A 334 -1.01 -25.41 -20.73
N CYS A 335 -0.36 -24.36 -20.21
CA CYS A 335 0.27 -24.39 -18.88
C CYS A 335 0.07 -23.06 -18.15
N THR A 336 -1.07 -22.94 -17.47
CA THR A 336 -1.44 -21.76 -16.68
C THR A 336 -0.59 -21.58 -15.43
N GLY A 337 0.07 -22.64 -14.95
CA GLY A 337 0.99 -22.63 -13.80
C GLY A 337 2.48 -22.47 -14.15
N CYS A 338 2.85 -22.46 -15.44
CA CYS A 338 4.24 -22.31 -15.87
C CYS A 338 4.73 -20.85 -15.85
N GLY A 339 3.82 -19.88 -15.67
CA GLY A 339 4.14 -18.45 -15.62
C GLY A 339 4.38 -17.92 -14.20
N HIS A 340 5.24 -16.90 -14.12
CA HIS A 340 5.43 -16.09 -12.92
C HIS A 340 4.56 -14.84 -12.94
N PRO A 341 4.39 -14.16 -11.79
CA PRO A 341 3.86 -12.81 -11.76
C PRO A 341 4.60 -11.88 -12.75
N PRO A 342 3.93 -10.88 -13.33
CA PRO A 342 4.56 -9.95 -14.25
C PRO A 342 5.79 -9.27 -13.63
N LEU A 343 6.82 -9.02 -14.43
CA LEU A 343 8.00 -8.28 -14.02
C LEU A 343 7.58 -6.93 -13.43
N GLY A 344 8.09 -6.62 -12.23
CA GLY A 344 7.72 -5.45 -11.45
C GLY A 344 6.66 -5.67 -10.37
N SER A 345 5.99 -6.84 -10.28
CA SER A 345 4.94 -7.06 -9.27
C SER A 345 5.44 -7.38 -7.85
N ASP A 346 6.75 -7.58 -7.67
CA ASP A 346 7.34 -8.00 -6.39
C ASP A 346 7.60 -6.85 -5.40
N GLY A 347 7.23 -5.62 -5.75
CA GLY A 347 7.57 -4.43 -4.98
C GLY A 347 7.53 -3.16 -5.81
N GLN A 348 7.19 -2.04 -5.16
CA GLN A 348 7.15 -0.72 -5.80
C GLN A 348 8.47 -0.34 -6.47
N LEU A 349 9.63 -0.72 -5.92
CA LEU A 349 10.93 -0.47 -6.54
C LEU A 349 11.03 -1.13 -7.91
N TRP A 350 10.65 -2.40 -7.99
CA TRP A 350 10.72 -3.18 -9.21
C TRP A 350 9.70 -2.67 -10.23
N LEU A 351 8.51 -2.29 -9.77
CA LEU A 351 7.50 -1.63 -10.59
C LEU A 351 8.05 -0.31 -11.17
N LEU A 352 8.68 0.53 -10.35
CA LEU A 352 9.27 1.79 -10.80
C LEU A 352 10.37 1.56 -11.82
N ILE A 353 11.29 0.61 -11.56
CA ILE A 353 12.39 0.29 -12.46
C ILE A 353 11.87 -0.14 -13.83
N ILE A 354 10.87 -1.04 -13.89
CA ILE A 354 10.37 -1.50 -15.19
C ILE A 354 9.46 -0.48 -15.88
N THR A 355 8.67 0.29 -15.13
CA THR A 355 7.68 1.20 -15.73
C THR A 355 8.22 2.59 -16.01
N GLN A 356 9.19 3.06 -15.23
CA GLN A 356 9.70 4.44 -15.22
C GLN A 356 11.22 4.52 -15.26
N GLY A 357 11.91 3.38 -15.44
CA GLY A 357 13.37 3.31 -15.43
C GLY A 357 13.98 3.50 -14.04
N PHE A 358 15.31 3.48 -13.99
CA PHE A 358 16.07 3.80 -12.79
C PHE A 358 15.83 5.24 -12.33
N THR A 359 15.56 6.16 -13.27
CA THR A 359 15.21 7.55 -12.96
C THR A 359 13.94 7.63 -12.10
N GLY A 360 12.88 6.89 -12.45
CA GLY A 360 11.67 6.85 -11.62
C GLY A 360 11.93 6.33 -10.21
N ALA A 361 12.73 5.26 -10.08
CA ALA A 361 13.13 4.73 -8.77
C ALA A 361 13.90 5.76 -7.93
N VAL A 362 14.88 6.45 -8.53
CA VAL A 362 15.65 7.50 -7.85
C VAL A 362 14.77 8.67 -7.42
N LEU A 363 13.87 9.14 -8.29
CA LEU A 363 12.96 10.24 -7.97
C LEU A 363 12.00 9.88 -6.82
N TYR A 364 11.48 8.66 -6.81
CA TYR A 364 10.64 8.15 -5.74
C TYR A 364 11.39 8.11 -4.41
N VAL A 365 12.59 7.51 -4.39
CA VAL A 365 13.44 7.46 -3.18
C VAL A 365 13.80 8.86 -2.72
N ALA A 366 14.22 9.74 -3.62
CA ALA A 366 14.59 11.11 -3.31
C ALA A 366 13.42 11.91 -2.71
N PHE A 367 12.19 11.68 -3.19
CA PHE A 367 11.01 12.33 -2.65
C PHE A 367 10.77 11.95 -1.18
N PHE A 368 10.71 10.64 -0.87
CA PHE A 368 10.44 10.15 0.48
C PHE A 368 11.63 10.36 1.43
N ALA A 369 12.86 10.12 1.00
CA ALA A 369 14.07 10.43 1.79
C ALA A 369 14.19 11.94 2.05
N GLY A 370 13.85 12.77 1.06
CA GLY A 370 13.77 14.21 1.23
C GLY A 370 12.72 14.62 2.27
N ALA A 371 11.57 13.95 2.30
CA ALA A 371 10.54 14.18 3.32
C ALA A 371 11.03 13.79 4.72
N ILE A 372 11.66 12.61 4.87
CA ILE A 372 12.28 12.18 6.12
C ILE A 372 13.26 13.26 6.61
N ARG A 373 14.20 13.67 5.76
CA ARG A 373 15.21 14.68 6.12
C ARG A 373 14.59 16.00 6.56
N ARG A 374 13.57 16.49 5.85
CA ARG A 374 12.90 17.77 6.17
C ARG A 374 12.14 17.74 7.49
N HIS A 375 11.52 16.60 7.80
CA HIS A 375 10.67 16.46 9.00
C HIS A 375 11.37 15.70 10.15
N TRP A 376 12.64 15.32 10.01
CA TRP A 376 13.37 14.53 11.00
C TRP A 376 13.49 15.21 12.36
N ALA A 377 13.50 16.55 12.42
CA ALA A 377 13.60 17.29 13.66
C ALA A 377 12.28 17.31 14.45
N ASP A 378 11.15 17.06 13.79
CA ASP A 378 9.82 17.12 14.42
C ASP A 378 9.63 15.95 15.40
N ARG A 379 9.41 16.30 16.67
CA ARG A 379 9.20 15.36 17.79
C ARG A 379 7.76 15.29 18.25
N SER A 380 6.85 16.01 17.60
CA SER A 380 5.42 15.84 17.86
C SER A 380 4.97 14.40 17.51
N PRO A 381 3.92 13.87 18.13
CA PRO A 381 3.39 12.54 17.78
C PRO A 381 3.07 12.38 16.28
N ILE A 382 2.56 13.44 15.63
CA ILE A 382 2.27 13.44 14.18
C ILE A 382 3.57 13.44 13.37
N GLY A 383 4.56 14.25 13.74
CA GLY A 383 5.88 14.28 13.11
C GLY A 383 6.60 12.94 13.17
N LEU A 384 6.64 12.32 14.36
CA LEU A 384 7.24 11.00 14.56
C LEU A 384 6.53 9.92 13.73
N ALA A 385 5.20 9.89 13.77
CA ALA A 385 4.40 8.94 13.00
C ALA A 385 4.59 9.10 11.49
N GLY A 386 4.51 10.33 11.00
CA GLY A 386 4.67 10.60 9.58
C GLY A 386 6.07 10.25 9.07
N VAL A 387 7.13 10.62 9.80
CA VAL A 387 8.52 10.27 9.43
C VAL A 387 8.72 8.76 9.43
N LEU A 388 8.16 8.06 10.43
CA LEU A 388 8.16 6.60 10.46
C LEU A 388 7.48 6.02 9.21
N VAL A 389 6.30 6.51 8.82
CA VAL A 389 5.62 6.04 7.61
C VAL A 389 6.49 6.28 6.37
N MET A 390 7.13 7.44 6.21
CA MET A 390 8.05 7.68 5.09
C MET A 390 9.21 6.68 5.07
N GLY A 391 9.75 6.31 6.25
CA GLY A 391 10.77 5.28 6.38
C GLY A 391 10.25 3.89 5.99
N LEU A 392 9.02 3.56 6.40
CA LEU A 392 8.35 2.31 6.00
C LEU A 392 8.08 2.26 4.50
N VAL A 393 7.79 3.38 3.82
CA VAL A 393 7.66 3.40 2.36
C VAL A 393 8.95 2.91 1.69
N LEU A 394 10.10 3.39 2.17
CA LEU A 394 11.42 3.00 1.64
C LEU A 394 11.79 1.55 1.98
N LEU A 395 11.28 1.00 3.08
CA LEU A 395 11.39 -0.44 3.37
C LEU A 395 10.47 -1.26 2.46
N TYR A 396 9.20 -0.87 2.38
CA TYR A 396 8.16 -1.63 1.71
C TYR A 396 8.28 -1.61 0.21
N MET A 397 8.91 -0.62 -0.41
CA MET A 397 9.12 -0.63 -1.87
C MET A 397 9.88 -1.86 -2.36
N PHE A 398 10.67 -2.52 -1.50
CA PHE A 398 11.35 -3.77 -1.85
C PHE A 398 10.45 -5.00 -1.79
N VAL A 399 9.30 -4.94 -1.10
CA VAL A 399 8.45 -6.10 -0.77
C VAL A 399 6.99 -6.00 -1.14
N TYR A 400 6.45 -4.80 -1.27
CA TYR A 400 5.06 -4.52 -1.60
C TYR A 400 4.98 -3.59 -2.79
N ASP A 401 4.09 -3.90 -3.72
CA ASP A 401 3.59 -2.89 -4.65
C ASP A 401 2.87 -1.81 -3.82
N GLY A 402 3.22 -0.55 -4.08
CA GLY A 402 2.61 0.59 -3.41
C GLY A 402 1.25 0.93 -4.01
N LEU A 403 1.02 0.59 -5.28
CA LEU A 403 -0.29 0.72 -5.90
C LEU A 403 -1.15 -0.51 -5.57
N VAL A 404 -2.43 -0.36 -5.21
CA VAL A 404 -3.23 0.88 -5.30
C VAL A 404 -3.32 1.59 -3.94
N THR A 405 -3.72 0.87 -2.90
CA THR A 405 -4.11 1.46 -1.61
C THR A 405 -2.97 1.94 -0.71
N PRO A 406 -1.81 1.27 -0.63
CA PRO A 406 -0.72 1.73 0.24
C PRO A 406 -0.21 3.14 -0.09
N LEU A 407 -0.03 3.44 -1.38
CA LEU A 407 0.50 4.73 -1.82
C LEU A 407 -0.44 5.88 -1.45
N ILE A 408 -1.75 5.65 -1.47
CA ILE A 408 -2.74 6.63 -0.98
C ILE A 408 -2.45 6.96 0.48
N LEU A 409 -2.31 5.94 1.34
CA LEU A 409 -2.05 6.13 2.77
C LEU A 409 -0.68 6.74 3.06
N TYR A 410 0.35 6.37 2.29
CA TYR A 410 1.66 6.98 2.36
C TYR A 410 1.60 8.47 2.07
N LEU A 411 0.90 8.87 1.02
CA LEU A 411 0.83 10.27 0.64
C LEU A 411 -0.16 11.09 1.48
N VAL A 412 -1.22 10.48 2.03
CA VAL A 412 -2.01 11.10 3.11
C VAL A 412 -1.13 11.35 4.35
N SER A 413 -0.24 10.41 4.69
CA SER A 413 0.72 10.55 5.79
C SER A 413 1.73 11.66 5.52
N PHE A 414 2.19 11.80 4.27
CA PHE A 414 3.03 12.90 3.84
C PHE A 414 2.29 14.25 3.92
N ALA A 415 1.00 14.30 3.54
CA ALA A 415 0.20 15.51 3.66
C ALA A 415 0.03 15.93 5.14
N LEU A 416 -0.13 14.98 6.05
CA LEU A 416 -0.13 15.25 7.50
C LEU A 416 1.21 15.84 7.96
N LEU A 417 2.35 15.30 7.53
CA LEU A 417 3.67 15.87 7.82
C LEU A 417 3.81 17.31 7.32
N TRP A 418 3.41 17.54 6.07
CA TRP A 418 3.48 18.87 5.47
C TRP A 418 2.65 19.89 6.25
N ARG A 419 1.43 19.51 6.66
CA ARG A 419 0.55 20.36 7.47
C ARG A 419 1.06 20.59 8.89
N ASN A 420 1.84 19.66 9.42
CA ASN A 420 2.38 19.73 10.78
C ASN A 420 3.65 20.57 10.89
N SER A 421 4.31 20.85 9.76
CA SER A 421 5.44 21.77 9.75
C SER A 421 5.00 23.19 10.08
N PRO A 422 5.73 23.89 10.97
CA PRO A 422 5.47 25.29 11.30
C PRO A 422 5.70 26.24 10.12
#